data_AF-A0A2N3LDU5-F1
#
_entry.id   AF-A0A2N3LDU5-F1
#
_cell.length_a   1.000
_cell.length_b   1.000
_cell.length_c   1.000
_cell.angle_alpha   90.00
_cell.angle_beta   90.00
_cell.angle_gamma   90.00
#
_symmetry.space_group_name_H-M   'P 1'
#
loop_
_entity.id
_entity.type
_entity.pdbx_description
1 polymer ?
#
loop_
_entity_poly.entity_id
_entity_poly.type
_entity_poly.pdbx_seq_one_letter_code
_entity_poly.pdbx_strand_id
1 'polypeptide(L)' 'MDKQPEHAGIDYFGNEILVGDSIVIDPVNGETILEEHLEDYLIEKCGFEFKTAE' A
#
# COMPACT_ATOMS: atom_id res chain seq x y z
N MET A 1 -23.47 -14.27 11.80
CA MET A 1 -22.32 -13.86 12.65
C MET A 1 -21.29 -13.38 11.66
N ASP A 2 -21.29 -12.07 11.41
CA ASP A 2 -20.40 -11.46 10.43
C ASP A 2 -18.96 -11.59 10.95
N LYS A 3 -18.17 -12.41 10.25
CA LYS A 3 -16.74 -12.52 10.53
C LYS A 3 -16.10 -11.23 10.05
N GLN A 4 -15.68 -10.38 10.97
CA GLN A 4 -14.78 -9.29 10.60
C GLN A 4 -13.48 -9.91 10.06
N PRO A 5 -12.92 -9.38 8.95
CA PRO A 5 -11.65 -9.85 8.45
C PRO A 5 -10.57 -9.74 9.53
N GLU A 6 -9.63 -10.68 9.54
CA GLU A 6 -8.54 -10.67 10.53
C GLU A 6 -7.58 -9.52 10.23
N HIS A 7 -7.20 -8.76 11.25
CA HIS A 7 -6.23 -7.66 11.13
C HIS A 7 -4.83 -8.23 10.86
N ALA A 8 -4.19 -7.76 9.78
CA ALA A 8 -2.87 -8.17 9.34
C ALA A 8 -1.80 -7.08 9.51
N GLY A 9 -2.19 -5.83 9.77
CA GLY A 9 -1.27 -4.72 10.06
C GLY A 9 -1.83 -3.37 9.64
N ILE A 10 -0.95 -2.39 9.46
CA ILE A 10 -1.28 -1.08 8.89
C ILE A 10 -0.33 -0.78 7.73
N ASP A 11 -0.83 -0.06 6.73
CA ASP A 11 -0.02 0.42 5.61
C ASP A 11 0.72 1.71 5.95
N TYR A 12 1.55 2.19 5.03
CA TYR A 12 2.32 3.44 5.15
C TYR A 12 1.44 4.66 5.47
N PHE A 13 0.20 4.70 4.96
CA PHE A 13 -0.74 5.80 5.16
C PHE A 13 -1.57 5.67 6.45
N GLY A 14 -1.37 4.58 7.21
CA GLY A 14 -2.11 4.29 8.43
C GLY A 14 -3.46 3.61 8.20
N ASN A 15 -3.73 3.13 6.99
CA ASN A 15 -4.90 2.31 6.68
C ASN A 15 -4.71 0.90 7.20
N GLU A 16 -5.81 0.28 7.61
CA GLU A 16 -5.82 -1.09 8.08
C GLU A 16 -5.55 -2.06 6.94
N ILE A 17 -4.62 -3.00 7.14
CA ILE A 17 -4.39 -4.15 6.26
C ILE A 17 -5.11 -5.35 6.88
N LEU A 18 -5.96 -5.99 6.09
CA LEU A 18 -6.71 -7.17 6.47
C LEU A 18 -6.15 -8.43 5.78
N VAL A 19 -6.39 -9.59 6.38
CA VAL A 19 -6.00 -10.87 5.78
C VAL A 19 -6.73 -11.06 4.45
N GLY A 20 -5.97 -11.18 3.38
CA GLY A 20 -6.46 -11.33 2.01
C GLY A 20 -6.29 -10.07 1.16
N ASP A 21 -5.93 -8.94 1.76
CA ASP A 21 -5.62 -7.72 1.00
C ASP A 21 -4.34 -7.89 0.20
N SER A 22 -4.31 -7.27 -0.98
CA SER A 22 -3.10 -7.14 -1.76
C SER A 22 -2.20 -6.07 -1.15
N ILE A 23 -0.95 -6.43 -0.89
CA ILE A 23 0.06 -5.53 -0.36
C ILE A 23 1.32 -5.53 -1.22
N VAL A 24 2.03 -4.41 -1.19
CA VAL A 24 3.34 -4.20 -1.79
C VAL A 24 4.33 -3.90 -0.68
N ILE A 25 5.50 -4.52 -0.73
CA ILE A 25 6.57 -4.27 0.24
C ILE A 25 7.68 -3.50 -0.47
N ASP A 26 8.05 -2.36 0.10
CA ASP A 26 9.25 -1.60 -0.26
C ASP A 26 10.41 -2.03 0.66
N PRO A 27 11.28 -2.95 0.23
CA PRO A 27 12.37 -3.43 1.08
C PRO A 27 13.48 -2.40 1.30
N VAL A 28 13.53 -1.33 0.49
CA VAL A 28 14.57 -0.30 0.60
C VAL A 28 14.23 0.66 1.73
N ASN A 29 12.97 1.07 1.82
CA ASN A 29 12.48 1.96 2.87
C ASN A 29 11.91 1.19 4.09
N GLY A 30 11.63 -0.11 3.94
CA GLY A 30 11.05 -0.93 5.00
C GLY A 30 9.54 -0.73 5.19
N GLU A 31 8.86 -0.26 4.14
CA GLU A 31 7.45 0.13 4.19
C GLU A 31 6.55 -0.96 3.60
N THR A 32 5.33 -1.07 4.14
CA THR A 32 4.26 -1.94 3.61
C THR A 32 3.12 -1.04 3.14
N ILE A 33 2.65 -1.26 1.91
CA ILE A 33 1.66 -0.40 1.25
C ILE A 33 0.52 -1.29 0.74
N LEU A 34 -0.73 -0.90 0.96
CA LEU A 34 -1.85 -1.55 0.26
C LEU A 34 -1.68 -1.30 -1.25
N GLU A 35 -1.91 -2.32 -2.08
CA GLU A 35 -1.69 -2.20 -3.53
C GLU A 35 -2.48 -1.03 -4.15
N GLU A 36 -3.68 -0.76 -3.64
CA GLU A 36 -4.52 0.38 -4.07
C GLU A 36 -3.91 1.76 -3.77
N HIS A 37 -3.00 1.86 -2.80
CA HIS A 37 -2.30 3.10 -2.43
C HIS A 37 -0.88 3.17 -2.99
N LEU A 38 -0.47 2.21 -3.83
CA LEU A 38 0.89 2.16 -4.37
C LEU A 38 1.22 3.40 -5.20
N GLU A 39 0.31 3.85 -6.06
CA GLU A 39 0.55 5.00 -6.93
C GLU A 39 0.80 6.27 -6.11
N ASP A 40 -0.04 6.53 -5.10
CA ASP A 40 0.13 7.65 -4.18
C ASP A 40 1.46 7.56 -3.42
N TYR A 41 1.83 6.37 -2.94
CA TYR A 41 3.13 6.16 -2.29
C TYR A 41 4.29 6.49 -3.23
N LEU A 42 4.25 6.01 -4.47
CA LEU A 42 5.30 6.25 -5.45
C LEU A 42 5.44 7.75 -5.78
N ILE A 43 4.33 8.48 -5.88
CA ILE A 43 4.35 9.93 -6.15
C ILE A 43 4.80 10.71 -4.91
N GLU A 44 4.12 10.56 -3.78
CA GLU A 44 4.31 11.42 -2.61
C GLU A 44 5.58 11.12 -1.84
N LYS A 45 5.91 9.85 -1.65
CA LYS A 45 7.08 9.42 -0.86
C LYS A 45 8.31 9.25 -1.73
N CYS A 46 8.18 8.62 -2.89
CA CYS A 46 9.31 8.27 -3.74
C CYS A 46 9.61 9.30 -4.84
N GLY A 47 8.70 10.24 -5.11
CA GLY A 47 8.89 11.32 -6.09
C GLY A 47 8.78 10.87 -7.55
N PHE A 48 8.03 9.80 -7.84
CA PHE A 48 7.83 9.30 -9.19
C PHE A 48 6.83 10.18 -9.95
N GLU A 49 7.02 10.27 -11.27
CA GLU A 49 6.10 10.94 -12.18
C GLU A 49 5.53 9.94 -13.18
N PHE A 50 4.21 9.73 -13.15
CA PHE A 50 3.51 8.88 -14.11
C PHE A 50 3.21 9.68 -15.38
N LYS A 51 3.69 9.20 -16.54
CA LYS A 51 3.52 9.84 -17.85
C LYS A 51 3.24 8.81 -18.93
N THR A 52 2.47 9.20 -19.95
CA THR A 52 2.30 8.43 -21.19
C THR A 52 3.38 8.84 -22.18
N ALA A 53 4.08 7.88 -22.79
CA ALA A 53 5.07 8.17 -23.82
C ALA A 53 4.40 8.66 -25.11
N GLU A 54 5.04 9.62 -25.79
CA GLU A 54 4.65 10.13 -27.11
C GLU A 54 5.49 9.51 -28.24
#